data_AF-Q9H0U3-F1
#
_entry.id   AF-Q9H0U3-F1
#
_cell.length_a   1.000
_cell.length_b   1.000
_cell.length_c   1.000
_cell.angle_alpha   90.00
_cell.angle_beta   90.00
_cell.angle_gamma   90.00
#
_symmetry.space_group_name_H-M   'P 1'
#
loop_
_entity.id
_entity.type
_entity.pdbx_description
1 polymer ?
#
loop_
_entity_poly.entity_id
_entity_poly.type
_entity_poly.pdbx_seq_one_letter_code
_entity_poly.pdbx_strand_id
1 'polypeptide(L)'
;MAARWRFWCVSVTMVVALLIVCDVPSASAQRKKEMVLSEKVSQLMEWTNKRPVIRMNGDKFRRLVKAPPRNYSVIVMFTALQLHRQCVVCKQADEEFQILANSWRYSSAFTNRIFFAMVDFDEGSDVFQMLNMNSAPTFINFPAKGKPKRGDTYELQVRGFSAEQIARWIADRTDVNIRVIRPPNYAGPLMLGLLLAVIGGLVYLRRSNMEFLFNKTGWAFAALCFVLAMTSGQMWNHIRGPPYAHKNPHTGHVNYIHGSSQAQFVAETHIVLLFNGGVTLGMVLLCEAATSDMDIGKRKIMCVAGIGLVVLFFSWMLSIFRSKYHGYPYSFLMS
;
A
#
# COMPACT_ATOMS: atom_id res chain seq x y z
N MET A 1 -36.71 -79.34 15.13
CA MET A 1 -36.72 -77.92 14.71
C MET A 1 -35.96 -76.99 15.65
N ALA A 2 -35.98 -77.19 16.97
CA ALA A 2 -35.32 -76.29 17.93
C ALA A 2 -33.78 -76.12 17.77
N ALA A 3 -33.06 -77.18 17.36
CA ALA A 3 -31.59 -77.10 17.18
C ALA A 3 -31.18 -76.16 16.03
N ARG A 4 -31.88 -76.22 14.89
CA ARG A 4 -31.62 -75.32 13.73
C ARG A 4 -31.85 -73.85 14.07
N TRP A 5 -32.84 -73.55 14.90
CA TRP A 5 -33.16 -72.18 15.31
C TRP A 5 -32.08 -71.59 16.22
N ARG A 6 -31.53 -72.38 17.16
CA ARG A 6 -30.42 -71.96 18.03
C ARG A 6 -29.15 -71.63 17.23
N PHE A 7 -28.76 -72.46 16.27
CA PHE A 7 -27.59 -72.18 15.43
C PHE A 7 -27.77 -70.90 14.59
N TRP A 8 -28.97 -70.66 14.07
CA TRP A 8 -29.23 -69.47 13.28
C TRP A 8 -29.21 -68.19 14.12
N CYS A 9 -29.79 -68.20 15.32
CA CYS A 9 -29.69 -67.08 16.25
C CYS A 9 -28.24 -66.77 16.64
N VAL A 10 -27.42 -67.78 16.93
CA VAL A 10 -26.00 -67.59 17.28
C VAL A 10 -25.22 -66.99 16.11
N SER A 11 -25.41 -67.48 14.88
CA SER A 11 -24.78 -66.90 13.69
C SER A 11 -25.20 -65.45 13.44
N VAL A 12 -26.49 -65.12 13.60
CA VAL A 12 -26.96 -63.74 13.43
C VAL A 12 -26.35 -62.82 14.50
N THR A 13 -26.29 -63.25 15.76
CA THR A 13 -25.66 -62.44 16.83
C THR A 13 -24.17 -62.25 16.60
N MET A 14 -23.46 -63.26 16.09
CA MET A 14 -22.04 -63.16 15.71
C MET A 14 -21.83 -62.16 14.57
N VAL A 15 -22.69 -62.20 13.53
CA VAL A 15 -22.61 -61.25 12.40
C VAL A 15 -22.92 -59.83 12.87
N VAL A 16 -23.93 -59.62 13.70
CA VAL A 16 -24.24 -58.30 14.26
C VAL A 16 -23.09 -57.79 15.15
N ALA A 17 -22.50 -58.65 15.98
CA ALA A 17 -21.33 -58.28 16.78
C ALA A 17 -20.12 -57.92 15.91
N LEU A 18 -19.85 -58.69 14.85
CA LEU A 18 -18.80 -58.40 13.87
C LEU A 18 -19.05 -57.10 13.11
N LEU A 19 -20.29 -56.81 12.72
CA LEU A 19 -20.65 -55.55 12.08
C LEU A 19 -20.50 -54.36 13.04
N ILE A 20 -20.89 -54.51 14.31
CA ILE A 20 -20.69 -53.47 15.34
C ILE A 20 -19.19 -53.25 15.61
N VAL A 21 -18.36 -54.30 15.61
CA VAL A 21 -16.90 -54.19 15.80
C VAL A 21 -16.22 -53.58 14.56
N CYS A 22 -16.71 -53.86 13.36
CA CYS A 22 -16.21 -53.27 12.11
C CYS A 22 -16.65 -51.80 11.92
N ASP A 23 -17.83 -51.41 12.43
CA ASP A 23 -18.36 -50.05 12.38
C ASP A 23 -17.92 -49.16 13.56
N VAL A 24 -16.90 -49.57 14.33
CA VAL A 24 -16.12 -48.62 15.15
C VAL A 24 -14.89 -48.19 14.34
N PRO A 25 -15.01 -47.23 13.39
CA PRO A 25 -13.84 -46.57 12.85
C PRO A 25 -13.20 -45.79 13.99
N SER A 26 -12.16 -46.40 14.58
CA SER A 26 -11.06 -45.75 15.30
C SER A 26 -11.40 -44.42 15.99
N ALA A 27 -12.17 -44.49 17.08
CA ALA A 27 -12.35 -43.36 18.00
C ALA A 27 -10.98 -42.76 18.43
N SER A 28 -9.92 -43.57 18.45
CA SER A 28 -8.55 -43.14 18.72
C SER A 28 -7.96 -42.23 17.63
N ALA A 29 -8.16 -42.53 16.34
CA ALA A 29 -7.64 -41.69 15.25
C ALA A 29 -8.40 -40.37 15.15
N GLN A 30 -9.71 -40.37 15.40
CA GLN A 30 -10.49 -39.14 15.46
C GLN A 30 -10.07 -38.26 16.64
N ARG A 31 -9.91 -38.83 17.85
CA ARG A 31 -9.36 -38.10 19.01
C ARG A 31 -7.97 -37.52 18.74
N LYS A 32 -7.08 -38.26 18.07
CA LYS A 32 -5.76 -37.72 17.67
C LYS A 32 -5.87 -36.53 16.73
N LYS A 33 -6.78 -36.58 15.73
CA LYS A 33 -7.03 -35.45 14.82
C LYS A 33 -7.58 -34.23 15.56
N GLU A 34 -8.51 -34.45 16.47
CA GLU A 34 -9.09 -33.37 17.30
C GLU A 34 -8.04 -32.74 18.22
N MET A 35 -7.17 -33.54 18.83
CA MET A 35 -6.05 -33.05 19.65
C MET A 35 -5.08 -32.19 18.82
N VAL A 36 -4.64 -32.68 17.66
CA VAL A 36 -3.76 -31.91 16.75
C VAL A 36 -4.43 -30.62 16.28
N LEU A 37 -5.74 -30.67 15.99
CA LEU A 37 -6.50 -29.49 15.58
C LEU A 37 -6.56 -28.45 16.71
N SER A 38 -6.85 -28.88 17.93
CA SER A 38 -6.91 -28.01 19.11
C SER A 38 -5.56 -27.35 19.40
N GLU A 39 -4.45 -28.09 19.25
CA GLU A 39 -3.10 -27.55 19.41
C GLU A 39 -2.80 -26.46 18.37
N LYS A 40 -3.14 -26.70 17.09
CA LYS A 40 -2.97 -25.69 16.03
C LYS A 40 -3.79 -24.43 16.30
N VAL A 41 -5.04 -24.58 16.71
CA VAL A 41 -5.92 -23.43 17.02
C VAL A 41 -5.40 -22.66 18.22
N SER A 42 -5.01 -23.34 19.30
CA SER A 42 -4.42 -22.68 20.48
C SER A 42 -3.14 -21.94 20.14
N GLN A 43 -2.26 -22.53 19.32
CA GLN A 43 -1.03 -21.88 18.85
C GLN A 43 -1.32 -20.62 18.02
N LEU A 44 -2.28 -20.69 17.10
CA LEU A 44 -2.70 -19.53 16.30
C LEU A 44 -3.29 -18.42 17.17
N MET A 45 -4.13 -18.78 18.14
CA MET A 45 -4.72 -17.83 19.09
C MET A 45 -3.66 -17.14 19.95
N GLU A 46 -2.68 -17.89 20.46
CA GLU A 46 -1.56 -17.32 21.23
C GLU A 46 -0.77 -16.30 20.39
N TRP A 47 -0.51 -16.62 19.12
CA TRP A 47 0.19 -15.71 18.21
C TRP A 47 -0.64 -14.49 17.83
N THR A 48 -1.95 -14.65 17.59
CA THR A 48 -2.86 -13.53 17.31
C THR A 48 -2.94 -12.56 18.50
N ASN A 49 -2.88 -13.07 19.73
CA ASN A 49 -2.82 -12.27 20.94
C ASN A 49 -1.51 -11.46 21.05
N LYS A 50 -0.39 -12.00 20.53
CA LYS A 50 0.89 -11.28 20.50
C LYS A 50 0.94 -10.25 19.37
N ARG A 51 0.52 -10.63 18.15
CA ARG A 51 0.55 -9.77 16.95
C ARG A 51 -0.71 -9.97 16.11
N PRO A 52 -1.29 -8.89 15.54
CA PRO A 52 -2.50 -9.00 14.71
C PRO A 52 -2.29 -9.85 13.45
N VAL A 53 -1.11 -9.74 12.83
CA VAL A 53 -0.71 -10.52 11.66
C VAL A 53 0.41 -11.47 12.04
N ILE A 54 0.21 -12.76 11.76
CA ILE A 54 1.16 -13.82 12.07
C ILE A 54 2.19 -13.93 10.94
N ARG A 55 3.47 -13.71 11.23
CA ARG A 55 4.57 -13.95 10.28
C ARG A 55 4.85 -15.45 10.13
N MET A 56 4.77 -15.94 8.90
CA MET A 56 4.97 -17.34 8.56
C MET A 56 6.18 -17.53 7.64
N ASN A 57 7.01 -18.50 8.02
CA ASN A 57 8.02 -19.14 7.17
C ASN A 57 7.36 -20.35 6.46
N GLY A 58 8.00 -20.89 5.41
CA GLY A 58 7.61 -22.12 4.74
C GLY A 58 7.17 -23.30 5.62
N ASP A 59 7.88 -23.59 6.73
CA ASP A 59 7.52 -24.67 7.66
C ASP A 59 6.23 -24.37 8.42
N LYS A 60 6.07 -23.15 8.94
CA LYS A 60 4.85 -22.71 9.63
C LYS A 60 3.66 -22.74 8.67
N PHE A 61 3.86 -22.28 7.44
CA PHE A 61 2.85 -22.31 6.39
C PHE A 61 2.42 -23.75 6.06
N ARG A 62 3.37 -24.68 5.89
CA ARG A 62 3.06 -26.10 5.67
C ARG A 62 2.26 -26.70 6.84
N ARG A 63 2.67 -26.45 8.08
CA ARG A 63 2.03 -27.04 9.28
C ARG A 63 0.63 -26.48 9.55
N LEU A 64 0.45 -25.16 9.45
CA LEU A 64 -0.76 -24.47 9.92
C LEU A 64 -1.74 -24.16 8.79
N VAL A 65 -1.26 -23.92 7.57
CA VAL A 65 -2.09 -23.55 6.42
C VAL A 65 -2.34 -24.73 5.50
N LYS A 66 -1.30 -25.48 5.11
CA LYS A 66 -1.44 -26.57 4.13
C LYS A 66 -1.89 -27.91 4.74
N ALA A 67 -1.34 -28.28 5.91
CA ALA A 67 -1.58 -29.60 6.49
C ALA A 67 -2.96 -29.71 7.16
N PRO A 68 -3.78 -30.74 6.83
CA PRO A 68 -4.99 -31.06 7.59
C PRO A 68 -4.64 -31.59 9.00
N PRO A 69 -5.60 -31.66 9.94
CA PRO A 69 -6.96 -31.12 9.88
C PRO A 69 -7.00 -29.60 10.07
N ARG A 70 -8.03 -28.93 9.52
CA ARG A 70 -8.30 -27.49 9.69
C ARG A 70 -9.80 -27.27 9.87
N ASN A 71 -10.17 -26.39 10.79
CA ASN A 71 -11.53 -25.91 11.02
C ASN A 71 -11.62 -24.37 11.01
N TYR A 72 -10.52 -23.71 10.60
CA TYR A 72 -10.37 -22.28 10.52
C TYR A 72 -9.88 -21.89 9.12
N SER A 73 -10.26 -20.70 8.68
CA SER A 73 -9.76 -20.07 7.46
C SER A 73 -8.56 -19.18 7.81
N VAL A 74 -7.55 -19.18 6.94
CA VAL A 74 -6.37 -18.32 7.09
C VAL A 74 -6.27 -17.42 5.88
N ILE A 75 -6.30 -16.11 6.09
CA ILE A 75 -6.04 -15.13 5.06
C ILE A 75 -4.55 -14.83 5.09
N VAL A 76 -3.87 -15.14 3.99
CA VAL A 76 -2.43 -14.98 3.87
C VAL A 76 -2.12 -13.88 2.88
N MET A 77 -1.36 -12.88 3.32
CA MET A 77 -0.73 -11.90 2.44
C MET A 77 0.68 -12.38 2.07
N PHE A 78 0.91 -12.59 0.78
CA PHE A 78 2.22 -12.83 0.20
C PHE A 78 2.82 -11.51 -0.20
N THR A 79 3.96 -11.15 0.38
CA THR A 79 4.58 -9.83 0.22
C THR A 79 6.10 -9.94 0.04
N ALA A 80 6.72 -8.82 -0.33
CA ALA A 80 8.17 -8.66 -0.41
C ALA A 80 8.54 -7.33 0.27
N LEU A 81 8.75 -7.35 1.58
CA LEU A 81 8.86 -6.12 2.39
C LEU A 81 10.30 -5.60 2.52
N GLN A 82 11.30 -6.40 2.20
CA GLN A 82 12.69 -5.99 2.34
C GLN A 82 13.05 -4.82 1.41
N LEU A 83 13.82 -3.85 1.93
CA LEU A 83 14.19 -2.60 1.24
C LEU A 83 14.86 -2.82 -0.11
N HIS A 84 15.65 -3.90 -0.25
CA HIS A 84 16.35 -4.24 -1.49
C HIS A 84 15.42 -4.64 -2.64
N ARG A 85 14.17 -5.04 -2.36
CA ARG A 85 13.15 -5.41 -3.35
C ARG A 85 12.40 -4.19 -3.91
N GLN A 86 12.50 -3.03 -3.25
CA GLN A 86 11.88 -1.76 -3.65
C GLN A 86 10.36 -1.83 -3.94
N CYS A 87 9.62 -2.75 -3.27
CA CYS A 87 8.19 -2.91 -3.47
C CYS A 87 7.38 -1.87 -2.65
N VAL A 88 7.14 -0.69 -3.23
CA VAL A 88 6.36 0.39 -2.58
C VAL A 88 4.92 -0.04 -2.30
N VAL A 89 4.30 -0.76 -3.24
CA VAL A 89 2.92 -1.26 -3.12
C VAL A 89 2.80 -2.28 -1.97
N CYS A 90 3.84 -3.11 -1.76
CA CYS A 90 3.87 -4.08 -0.68
C CYS A 90 3.80 -3.42 0.70
N LYS A 91 4.47 -2.27 0.89
CA LYS A 91 4.45 -1.52 2.14
C LYS A 91 3.06 -0.94 2.41
N GLN A 92 2.45 -0.31 1.41
CA GLN A 92 1.09 0.24 1.54
C GLN A 92 0.05 -0.85 1.79
N ALA A 93 0.16 -1.98 1.09
CA ALA A 93 -0.70 -3.13 1.28
C ALA A 93 -0.54 -3.77 2.67
N ASP A 94 0.69 -3.84 3.19
CA ASP A 94 0.97 -4.32 4.56
C ASP A 94 0.33 -3.41 5.61
N GLU A 95 0.43 -2.09 5.47
CA GLU A 95 -0.21 -1.13 6.37
C GLU A 95 -1.74 -1.31 6.42
N GLU A 96 -2.40 -1.41 5.26
CA GLU A 96 -3.85 -1.66 5.17
C GLU A 96 -4.24 -3.04 5.72
N PHE A 97 -3.42 -4.07 5.45
CA PHE A 97 -3.66 -5.42 5.96
C PHE A 97 -3.50 -5.49 7.49
N GLN A 98 -2.56 -4.75 8.07
CA GLN A 98 -2.41 -4.62 9.52
C GLN A 98 -3.62 -3.92 10.15
N ILE A 99 -4.16 -2.88 9.53
CA ILE A 99 -5.38 -2.20 10.00
C ILE A 99 -6.55 -3.20 10.03
N LEU A 100 -6.73 -3.96 8.95
CA LEU A 100 -7.77 -4.99 8.87
C LEU A 100 -7.62 -6.05 9.98
N ALA A 101 -6.42 -6.59 10.15
CA ALA A 101 -6.16 -7.62 11.14
C ALA A 101 -6.33 -7.11 12.59
N ASN A 102 -5.91 -5.87 12.87
CA ASN A 102 -6.16 -5.21 14.15
C ASN A 102 -7.66 -4.99 14.40
N SER A 103 -8.38 -4.53 13.38
CA SER A 103 -9.83 -4.31 13.45
C SER A 103 -10.57 -5.60 13.78
N TRP A 104 -10.14 -6.74 13.22
CA TRP A 104 -10.69 -8.04 13.56
C TRP A 104 -10.34 -8.49 14.98
N ARG A 105 -9.07 -8.34 15.39
CA ARG A 105 -8.60 -8.72 16.72
C ARG A 105 -9.36 -8.01 17.85
N TYR A 106 -9.63 -6.72 17.68
CA TYR A 106 -10.37 -5.92 18.67
C TYR A 106 -11.88 -5.89 18.42
N SER A 107 -12.38 -6.64 17.43
CA SER A 107 -13.81 -6.76 17.17
C SER A 107 -14.49 -7.53 18.29
N SER A 108 -15.68 -7.08 18.70
CA SER A 108 -16.54 -7.84 19.62
C SER A 108 -17.01 -9.17 19.02
N ALA A 109 -16.99 -9.30 17.68
CA ALA A 109 -17.33 -10.52 16.97
C ALA A 109 -16.13 -11.45 16.73
N PHE A 110 -14.97 -11.18 17.36
CA PHE A 110 -13.76 -11.97 17.17
C PHE A 110 -14.02 -13.46 17.44
N THR A 111 -13.69 -14.28 16.45
CA THR A 111 -13.88 -15.73 16.49
C THR A 111 -12.59 -16.43 16.06
N ASN A 112 -12.28 -17.59 16.64
CA ASN A 112 -11.17 -18.49 16.25
C ASN A 112 -11.34 -19.19 14.89
N ARG A 113 -12.22 -18.68 14.02
CA ARG A 113 -12.49 -19.19 12.67
C ARG A 113 -11.63 -18.51 11.61
N ILE A 114 -11.11 -17.32 11.87
CA ILE A 114 -10.38 -16.52 10.90
C ILE A 114 -9.08 -16.02 11.51
N PHE A 115 -7.97 -16.31 10.84
CA PHE A 115 -6.64 -15.85 11.22
C PHE A 115 -5.96 -15.11 10.07
N PHE A 116 -5.22 -14.06 10.41
CA PHE A 116 -4.46 -13.25 9.47
C PHE A 116 -2.97 -13.59 9.56
N ALA A 117 -2.37 -13.85 8.41
CA ALA A 117 -0.98 -14.22 8.31
C ALA A 117 -0.31 -13.51 7.14
N MET A 118 1.01 -13.37 7.22
CA MET A 118 1.84 -12.85 6.13
C MET A 118 3.04 -13.77 5.90
N VAL A 119 3.43 -13.91 4.63
CA VAL A 119 4.65 -14.60 4.23
C VAL A 119 5.48 -13.60 3.41
N ASP A 120 6.66 -13.27 3.92
CA ASP A 120 7.63 -12.48 3.18
C ASP A 120 8.42 -13.39 2.23
N PHE A 121 8.70 -12.93 1.01
CA PHE A 121 9.43 -13.69 0.00
C PHE A 121 10.79 -14.16 0.50
N ASP A 122 11.50 -13.31 1.24
CA ASP A 122 12.84 -13.63 1.74
C ASP A 122 12.82 -14.63 2.93
N GLU A 123 11.71 -14.72 3.68
CA GLU A 123 11.55 -15.69 4.77
C GLU A 123 10.96 -17.04 4.32
N GLY A 124 10.28 -17.07 3.17
CA GLY A 124 9.47 -18.20 2.71
C GLY A 124 9.39 -18.34 1.19
N SER A 125 10.52 -18.18 0.49
CA SER A 125 10.61 -18.28 -0.97
C SER A 125 10.12 -19.63 -1.53
N ASP A 126 10.23 -20.69 -0.73
CA ASP A 126 9.71 -22.02 -1.00
C ASP A 126 8.18 -22.07 -1.10
N VAL A 127 7.47 -21.22 -0.34
CA VAL A 127 6.00 -21.10 -0.43
C VAL A 127 5.58 -20.44 -1.74
N PHE A 128 6.32 -19.41 -2.18
CA PHE A 128 6.07 -18.74 -3.45
C PHE A 128 6.24 -19.70 -4.62
N GLN A 129 7.31 -20.51 -4.61
CA GLN A 129 7.52 -21.57 -5.59
C GLN A 129 6.43 -22.64 -5.53
N MET A 130 6.04 -23.08 -4.32
CA MET A 130 5.01 -24.10 -4.13
C MET A 130 3.63 -23.69 -4.69
N LEU A 131 3.33 -22.39 -4.68
CA LEU A 131 2.08 -21.83 -5.19
C LEU A 131 2.22 -21.25 -6.62
N ASN A 132 3.40 -21.36 -7.25
CA ASN A 132 3.72 -20.79 -8.56
C ASN A 132 3.38 -19.28 -8.67
N MET A 133 3.72 -18.51 -7.63
CA MET A 133 3.47 -17.07 -7.59
C MET A 133 4.70 -16.29 -8.06
N ASN A 134 4.50 -15.42 -9.05
CA ASN A 134 5.56 -14.59 -9.65
C ASN A 134 5.46 -13.11 -9.26
N SER A 135 4.42 -12.70 -8.53
CA SER A 135 4.15 -11.30 -8.19
C SER A 135 3.69 -11.13 -6.74
N ALA A 136 4.01 -9.96 -6.19
CA ALA A 136 3.62 -9.52 -4.85
C ALA A 136 3.17 -8.05 -4.90
N PRO A 137 2.26 -7.61 -4.01
CA PRO A 137 1.59 -8.41 -2.98
C PRO A 137 0.38 -9.18 -3.53
N THR A 138 0.14 -10.39 -3.01
CA THR A 138 -1.02 -11.24 -3.36
C THR A 138 -1.73 -11.71 -2.09
N PHE A 139 -3.06 -11.64 -2.05
CA PHE A 139 -3.84 -12.16 -0.93
C PHE A 139 -4.58 -13.43 -1.32
N ILE A 140 -4.48 -14.46 -0.50
CA ILE A 140 -5.18 -15.72 -0.70
C ILE A 140 -5.90 -16.13 0.59
N ASN A 141 -7.18 -16.46 0.46
CA ASN A 141 -7.97 -17.07 1.50
C ASN A 141 -7.80 -18.58 1.45
N PHE A 142 -7.29 -19.18 2.51
CA PHE A 142 -7.26 -20.62 2.64
C PHE A 142 -8.47 -21.07 3.46
N PRO A 143 -9.53 -21.61 2.82
CA PRO A 143 -10.76 -21.97 3.52
C PRO A 143 -10.53 -23.13 4.50
N ALA A 144 -11.39 -23.21 5.52
CA ALA A 144 -11.37 -24.28 6.52
C ALA A 144 -11.44 -25.70 5.92
N LYS A 145 -12.18 -25.87 4.82
CA LYS A 145 -12.32 -27.15 4.11
C LYS A 145 -11.91 -27.01 2.65
N GLY A 146 -11.09 -27.95 2.18
CA GLY A 146 -10.67 -28.03 0.79
C GLY A 146 -9.47 -27.15 0.43
N LYS A 147 -9.19 -27.09 -0.87
CA LYS A 147 -8.14 -26.26 -1.46
C LYS A 147 -8.74 -24.90 -1.86
N PRO A 148 -7.94 -23.82 -1.87
CA PRO A 148 -8.40 -22.51 -2.34
C PRO A 148 -8.86 -22.60 -3.80
N LYS A 149 -9.99 -21.98 -4.11
CA LYS A 149 -10.54 -21.83 -5.47
C LYS A 149 -10.02 -20.54 -6.10
N ARG A 150 -10.24 -20.34 -7.41
CA ARG A 150 -9.83 -19.10 -8.11
C ARG A 150 -10.35 -17.83 -7.43
N GLY A 151 -11.57 -17.87 -6.89
CA GLY A 151 -12.16 -16.75 -6.19
C GLY A 151 -11.55 -16.43 -4.81
N ASP A 152 -10.81 -17.38 -4.22
CA ASP A 152 -10.06 -17.19 -2.98
C ASP A 152 -8.73 -16.47 -3.20
N THR A 153 -8.36 -16.17 -4.44
CA THR A 153 -7.28 -15.22 -4.74
C THR A 153 -7.88 -13.84 -4.94
N TYR A 154 -7.36 -12.85 -4.21
CA TYR A 154 -7.81 -11.47 -4.35
C TYR A 154 -7.12 -10.78 -5.52
N GLU A 155 -7.90 -10.22 -6.43
CA GLU A 155 -7.41 -9.45 -7.58
C GLU A 155 -7.12 -8.00 -7.17
N LEU A 156 -5.88 -7.76 -6.70
CA LEU A 156 -5.44 -6.44 -6.21
C LEU A 156 -5.58 -5.32 -7.25
N GLN A 157 -5.28 -5.62 -8.52
CA GLN A 157 -5.24 -4.63 -9.61
C GLN A 157 -6.63 -4.04 -9.92
N VAL A 158 -7.68 -4.83 -9.77
CA VAL A 158 -9.05 -4.41 -10.10
C VAL A 158 -9.75 -3.84 -8.86
N ARG A 159 -9.56 -4.49 -7.71
CA ARG A 159 -10.33 -4.18 -6.51
C ARG A 159 -9.69 -3.11 -5.63
N GLY A 160 -8.38 -2.85 -5.75
CA GLY A 160 -7.65 -1.93 -4.87
C GLY A 160 -7.19 -2.61 -3.58
N PHE A 161 -6.35 -1.92 -2.80
CA PHE A 161 -5.69 -2.46 -1.60
C PHE A 161 -6.28 -1.94 -0.27
N SER A 162 -7.42 -1.24 -0.30
CA SER A 162 -8.02 -0.71 0.93
C SER A 162 -8.46 -1.84 1.87
N ALA A 163 -8.26 -1.64 3.16
CA ALA A 163 -8.67 -2.57 4.20
C ALA A 163 -10.17 -2.90 4.11
N GLU A 164 -11.02 -1.93 3.74
CA GLU A 164 -12.46 -2.11 3.58
C GLU A 164 -12.81 -3.01 2.39
N GLN A 165 -12.08 -2.93 1.27
CA GLN A 165 -12.30 -3.80 0.12
C GLN A 165 -11.88 -5.24 0.41
N ILE A 166 -10.74 -5.42 1.09
CA ILE A 166 -10.28 -6.73 1.53
C ILE A 166 -11.27 -7.32 2.54
N ALA A 167 -11.77 -6.53 3.49
CA ALA A 167 -12.80 -6.95 4.45
C ALA A 167 -14.08 -7.45 3.77
N ARG A 168 -14.58 -6.74 2.75
CA ARG A 168 -15.75 -7.17 1.97
C ARG A 168 -15.49 -8.49 1.24
N TRP A 169 -14.33 -8.63 0.60
CA TRP A 169 -13.96 -9.89 -0.04
C TRP A 169 -13.85 -11.06 0.94
N ILE A 170 -13.33 -10.83 2.15
CA ILE A 170 -13.31 -11.85 3.22
C ILE A 170 -14.73 -12.21 3.65
N ALA A 171 -15.62 -11.22 3.77
CA ALA A 171 -17.02 -11.45 4.10
C ALA A 171 -17.70 -12.32 3.03
N ASP A 172 -17.47 -12.06 1.73
CA ASP A 172 -17.99 -12.88 0.63
C ASP A 172 -17.49 -14.33 0.63
N ARG A 173 -16.34 -14.60 1.29
CA ARG A 173 -15.70 -15.92 1.31
C ARG A 173 -15.92 -16.70 2.60
N THR A 174 -16.15 -16.02 3.70
CA THR A 174 -16.19 -16.62 5.04
C THR A 174 -17.49 -16.34 5.78
N ASP A 175 -18.39 -15.52 5.21
CA ASP A 175 -19.64 -15.03 5.81
C ASP A 175 -19.42 -14.23 7.11
N VAL A 176 -18.18 -13.81 7.38
CA VAL A 176 -17.82 -13.01 8.55
C VAL A 176 -17.57 -11.56 8.13
N ASN A 177 -18.41 -10.65 8.62
CA ASN A 177 -18.29 -9.23 8.35
C ASN A 177 -17.32 -8.56 9.34
N ILE A 178 -16.18 -8.07 8.83
CA ILE A 178 -15.16 -7.39 9.61
C ILE A 178 -15.35 -5.87 9.46
N ARG A 179 -15.79 -5.21 10.51
CA ARG A 179 -15.85 -3.74 10.55
C ARG A 179 -14.43 -3.19 10.72
N VAL A 180 -13.93 -2.50 9.69
CA VAL A 180 -12.61 -1.86 9.71
C VAL A 180 -12.64 -0.60 10.57
N ILE A 181 -11.72 -0.53 11.54
CA ILE A 181 -11.51 0.62 12.41
C ILE A 181 -10.09 1.12 12.16
N ARG A 182 -9.98 2.26 11.47
CA ARG A 182 -8.69 2.90 11.22
C ARG A 182 -8.20 3.57 12.51
N PRO A 183 -6.97 3.32 12.97
CA PRO A 183 -6.43 4.05 14.12
C PRO A 183 -6.37 5.54 13.76
N PRO A 184 -6.77 6.45 14.67
CA PRO A 184 -6.66 7.88 14.42
C PRO A 184 -5.20 8.24 14.18
N ASN A 185 -4.91 8.83 13.02
CA ASN A 185 -3.56 9.31 12.72
C ASN A 185 -3.31 10.61 13.50
N TYR A 186 -2.77 10.50 14.71
CA TYR A 186 -2.40 11.65 15.55
C TYR A 186 -1.31 12.54 14.94
N ALA A 187 -0.51 12.03 14.00
CA ALA A 187 0.52 12.83 13.35
C ALA A 187 -0.09 13.98 12.55
N GLY A 188 -1.25 13.78 11.91
CA GLY A 188 -1.94 14.84 11.16
C GLY A 188 -2.35 16.04 12.03
N PRO A 189 -3.19 15.85 13.05
CA PRO A 189 -3.57 16.90 13.98
C PRO A 189 -2.38 17.50 14.74
N LEU A 190 -1.37 16.69 15.09
CA LEU A 190 -0.16 17.19 15.75
C LEU A 190 0.63 18.15 14.84
N MET A 191 0.87 17.76 13.58
CA MET A 191 1.56 18.60 12.61
C MET A 191 0.77 19.86 12.29
N LEU A 192 -0.56 19.78 12.21
CA LEU A 192 -1.44 20.95 12.06
C LEU A 192 -1.34 21.88 13.28
N GLY A 193 -1.39 21.31 14.49
CA GLY A 193 -1.24 22.07 15.73
C GLY A 193 0.12 22.77 15.82
N LEU A 194 1.20 22.09 15.44
CA LEU A 194 2.54 22.66 15.39
C LEU A 194 2.65 23.77 14.33
N LEU A 195 2.07 23.57 13.14
CA LEU A 195 2.02 24.61 12.11
C LEU A 195 1.27 25.85 12.60
N LEU A 196 0.09 25.67 13.21
CA LEU A 196 -0.69 26.78 13.78
C LEU A 196 0.04 27.46 14.95
N ALA A 197 0.76 26.71 15.79
CA ALA A 197 1.57 27.26 16.87
C ALA A 197 2.76 28.06 16.34
N VAL A 198 3.43 27.61 15.27
CA VAL A 198 4.51 28.37 14.62
C VAL A 198 3.96 29.64 13.97
N ILE A 199 2.86 29.56 13.24
CA ILE A 199 2.20 30.73 12.64
C ILE A 199 1.76 31.72 13.74
N GLY A 200 1.07 31.22 14.76
CA GLY A 200 0.61 32.03 15.90
C GLY A 200 1.77 32.65 16.68
N GLY A 201 2.85 31.89 16.88
CA GLY A 201 4.08 32.37 17.52
C GLY A 201 4.80 33.45 16.70
N LEU A 202 4.91 33.27 15.37
CA LEU A 202 5.48 34.29 14.48
C LEU A 202 4.63 35.57 14.47
N VAL A 203 3.30 35.45 14.43
CA VAL A 203 2.38 36.60 14.52
C VAL A 203 2.49 37.29 15.88
N TYR A 204 2.61 36.54 16.98
CA TYR A 204 2.80 37.11 18.32
C TYR A 204 4.13 37.86 18.45
N LEU A 205 5.25 37.25 18.01
CA LEU A 205 6.57 37.88 18.03
C LEU A 205 6.65 39.11 17.12
N ARG A 206 5.93 39.10 15.98
CA ARG A 206 5.87 40.23 15.04
C ARG A 206 4.69 41.17 15.27
N ARG A 207 3.99 41.08 16.41
CA ARG A 207 2.85 41.95 16.74
C ARG A 207 3.17 43.44 16.62
N SER A 208 4.42 43.84 16.89
CA SER A 208 4.86 45.23 16.76
C SER A 208 5.07 45.69 15.31
N ASN A 209 5.30 44.78 14.36
CA ASN A 209 5.51 45.07 12.92
C ASN A 209 4.39 44.44 12.07
N MET A 210 3.13 44.69 12.44
CA MET A 210 1.95 44.26 11.66
C MET A 210 1.98 44.78 10.21
N GLU A 211 2.84 45.76 9.89
CA GLU A 211 3.11 46.24 8.53
C GLU A 211 3.46 45.09 7.55
N PHE A 212 4.14 44.03 8.00
CA PHE A 212 4.44 42.89 7.14
C PHE A 212 3.17 42.17 6.64
N LEU A 213 2.14 42.06 7.49
CA LEU A 213 0.88 41.42 7.13
C LEU A 213 0.05 42.27 6.15
N PHE A 214 0.26 43.57 6.10
CA PHE A 214 -0.41 44.46 5.14
C PHE A 214 0.37 44.60 3.82
N ASN A 215 1.59 44.06 3.74
CA ASN A 215 2.39 44.17 2.52
C ASN A 215 1.82 43.31 1.39
N LYS A 216 1.19 43.96 0.41
CA LYS A 216 0.62 43.32 -0.79
C LYS A 216 1.66 42.53 -1.60
N THR A 217 2.90 43.00 -1.69
CA THR A 217 3.96 42.31 -2.45
C THR A 217 4.42 41.04 -1.74
N GLY A 218 4.48 41.06 -0.40
CA GLY A 218 4.79 39.88 0.40
C GLY A 218 3.78 38.76 0.22
N TRP A 219 2.48 39.09 0.25
CA TRP A 219 1.40 38.12 -0.02
C TRP A 219 1.40 37.61 -1.46
N ALA A 220 1.65 38.48 -2.43
CA ALA A 220 1.76 38.07 -3.84
C ALA A 220 2.91 37.07 -4.04
N PHE A 221 4.07 37.34 -3.44
CA PHE A 221 5.22 36.43 -3.48
C PHE A 221 4.93 35.09 -2.79
N ALA A 222 4.32 35.10 -1.61
CA ALA A 222 3.94 33.88 -0.90
C ALA A 222 2.93 33.03 -1.69
N ALA A 223 1.92 33.67 -2.30
CA ALA A 223 0.95 33.00 -3.16
C ALA A 223 1.62 32.41 -4.41
N LEU A 224 2.56 33.15 -5.04
CA LEU A 224 3.34 32.66 -6.17
C LEU A 224 4.16 31.42 -5.79
N CYS A 225 4.88 31.44 -4.66
CA CYS A 225 5.63 30.29 -4.17
C CYS A 225 4.72 29.07 -3.92
N PHE A 226 3.52 29.28 -3.36
CA PHE A 226 2.56 28.20 -3.14
C PHE A 226 2.07 27.60 -4.47
N VAL A 227 1.67 28.44 -5.43
CA VAL A 227 1.23 27.97 -6.75
C VAL A 227 2.35 27.20 -7.45
N LEU A 228 3.57 27.72 -7.45
CA LEU A 228 4.75 27.05 -8.03
C LEU A 228 5.03 25.69 -7.37
N ALA A 229 4.95 25.62 -6.04
CA ALA A 229 5.10 24.35 -5.31
C ALA A 229 4.01 23.34 -5.71
N MET A 230 2.76 23.77 -5.82
CA MET A 230 1.65 22.90 -6.21
C MET A 230 1.74 22.44 -7.67
N THR A 231 2.04 23.34 -8.61
CA THR A 231 2.16 23.00 -10.04
C THR A 231 3.39 22.15 -10.36
N SER A 232 4.44 22.20 -9.52
CA SER A 232 5.63 21.37 -9.69
C SER A 232 5.43 19.88 -9.36
N GLY A 233 4.31 19.51 -8.72
CA GLY A 233 4.00 18.13 -8.34
C GLY A 233 4.29 17.75 -6.89
N GLN A 234 4.52 18.72 -5.99
CA GLN A 234 4.80 18.43 -4.57
C GLN A 234 3.70 17.60 -3.89
N MET A 235 2.43 17.87 -4.21
CA MET A 235 1.32 17.10 -3.64
C MET A 235 1.32 15.64 -4.13
N TRP A 236 1.70 15.39 -5.39
CA TRP A 236 1.81 14.04 -5.92
C TRP A 236 2.93 13.26 -5.22
N ASN A 237 4.08 13.91 -4.99
CA ASN A 237 5.17 13.33 -4.20
C ASN A 237 4.73 12.99 -2.78
N HIS A 238 3.99 13.90 -2.12
CA HIS A 238 3.51 13.69 -0.77
C HIS A 238 2.56 12.48 -0.67
N ILE A 239 1.69 12.29 -1.66
CA ILE A 239 0.71 11.19 -1.66
C ILE A 239 1.39 9.83 -1.95
N ARG A 240 2.29 9.76 -2.94
CA ARG A 240 2.84 8.47 -3.41
C ARG A 240 4.20 8.11 -2.82
N GLY A 241 4.91 9.06 -2.22
CA GLY A 241 6.24 8.85 -1.64
C GLY A 241 7.25 8.23 -2.63
N PRO A 242 7.38 8.76 -3.87
CA PRO A 242 8.32 8.22 -4.86
C PRO A 242 9.77 8.33 -4.38
N PRO A 243 10.70 7.50 -4.90
CA PRO A 243 12.12 7.66 -4.61
C PRO A 243 12.65 8.99 -5.16
N TYR A 244 13.74 9.49 -4.56
CA TYR A 244 14.32 10.77 -4.96
C TYR A 244 14.93 10.74 -6.38
N ALA A 245 15.66 9.68 -6.69
CA ALA A 245 16.23 9.40 -8.00
C ALA A 245 16.42 7.89 -8.15
N HIS A 246 16.51 7.38 -9.39
CA HIS A 246 16.73 5.97 -9.67
C HIS A 246 18.09 5.76 -10.33
N LYS A 247 18.90 4.83 -9.81
CA LYS A 247 20.15 4.42 -10.46
C LYS A 247 19.82 3.34 -11.48
N ASN A 248 20.15 3.55 -12.75
CA ASN A 248 19.99 2.52 -13.76
C ASN A 248 20.97 1.37 -13.46
N PRO A 249 20.51 0.13 -13.21
CA PRO A 249 21.38 -1.00 -12.90
C PRO A 249 22.38 -1.33 -14.01
N HIS A 250 22.03 -1.05 -15.26
CA HIS A 250 22.85 -1.41 -16.43
C HIS A 250 23.95 -0.40 -16.75
N THR A 251 23.71 0.88 -16.50
CA THR A 251 24.66 1.95 -16.85
C THR A 251 25.31 2.62 -15.64
N GLY A 252 24.83 2.36 -14.42
CA GLY A 252 25.32 2.99 -13.18
C GLY A 252 24.99 4.47 -13.05
N HIS A 253 24.40 5.10 -14.07
CA HIS A 253 24.03 6.50 -14.05
C HIS A 253 22.75 6.75 -13.23
N VAL A 254 22.74 7.87 -12.49
CA VAL A 254 21.59 8.34 -11.71
C VAL A 254 20.64 9.07 -12.66
N ASN A 255 19.45 8.51 -12.87
CA ASN A 255 18.39 9.17 -13.63
C ASN A 255 17.54 10.02 -12.67
N TYR A 256 17.55 11.33 -12.89
CA TYR A 256 16.76 12.31 -12.13
C TYR A 256 15.34 12.53 -12.69
N ILE A 257 15.10 12.07 -13.93
CA ILE A 257 13.82 12.19 -14.64
C ILE A 257 13.27 10.78 -14.85
N HIS A 258 11.99 10.59 -14.54
CA HIS A 258 11.34 9.29 -14.70
C HIS A 258 11.11 8.97 -16.18
N GLY A 259 11.31 7.72 -16.63
CA GLY A 259 11.17 7.35 -18.04
C GLY A 259 9.73 7.27 -18.55
N SER A 260 8.74 7.15 -17.66
CA SER A 260 7.32 7.12 -18.00
C SER A 260 6.58 8.38 -17.55
N SER A 261 5.50 8.73 -18.27
CA SER A 261 4.60 9.85 -17.96
C SER A 261 3.70 9.62 -16.74
N GLN A 262 3.56 8.38 -16.27
CA GLN A 262 2.66 8.03 -15.16
C GLN A 262 3.31 8.20 -13.77
N ALA A 263 4.62 8.39 -13.73
CA ALA A 263 5.38 8.54 -12.50
C ALA A 263 6.39 9.69 -12.59
N GLN A 264 6.78 10.19 -11.42
CA GLN A 264 7.62 11.35 -11.22
C GLN A 264 8.60 11.07 -10.07
N PHE A 265 9.82 11.57 -10.19
CA PHE A 265 10.79 11.53 -9.09
C PHE A 265 10.73 12.82 -8.27
N VAL A 266 11.21 12.76 -7.02
CA VAL A 266 11.27 13.97 -6.18
C VAL A 266 12.23 15.00 -6.79
N ALA A 267 13.39 14.58 -7.30
CA ALA A 267 14.32 15.46 -8.00
C ALA A 267 13.65 16.19 -9.19
N GLU A 268 12.78 15.50 -9.91
CA GLU A 268 12.07 16.06 -11.05
C GLU A 268 11.13 17.19 -10.65
N THR A 269 10.43 17.09 -9.52
CA THR A 269 9.60 18.21 -9.02
C THR A 269 10.42 19.47 -8.76
N HIS A 270 11.65 19.35 -8.27
CA HIS A 270 12.53 20.50 -8.05
C HIS A 270 13.01 21.13 -9.36
N ILE A 271 13.28 20.31 -10.37
CA ILE A 271 13.65 20.78 -11.72
C ILE A 271 12.47 21.53 -12.36
N VAL A 272 11.27 20.95 -12.32
CA VAL A 272 10.05 21.58 -12.84
C VAL A 272 9.71 22.87 -12.08
N LEU A 273 9.90 22.87 -10.75
CA LEU A 273 9.74 24.07 -9.93
C LEU A 273 10.67 25.20 -10.38
N LEU A 274 11.94 24.90 -10.64
CA LEU A 274 12.93 25.85 -11.12
C LEU A 274 12.56 26.40 -12.51
N PHE A 275 12.09 25.54 -13.42
CA PHE A 275 11.67 25.96 -14.76
C PHE A 275 10.42 26.83 -14.73
N ASN A 276 9.38 26.42 -13.99
CA ASN A 276 8.20 27.25 -13.79
C ASN A 276 8.54 28.58 -13.10
N GLY A 277 9.45 28.54 -12.11
CA GLY A 277 9.99 29.75 -11.47
C GLY A 277 10.66 30.69 -12.46
N GLY A 278 11.51 30.16 -13.35
CA GLY A 278 12.17 30.94 -14.41
C GLY A 278 11.19 31.57 -15.40
N VAL A 279 10.18 30.81 -15.86
CA VAL A 279 9.14 31.32 -16.76
C VAL A 279 8.30 32.41 -16.08
N THR A 280 7.87 32.19 -14.83
CA THR A 280 7.09 33.18 -14.09
C THR A 280 7.88 34.46 -13.81
N LEU A 281 9.17 34.35 -13.45
CA LEU A 281 10.05 35.52 -13.31
C LEU A 281 10.18 36.28 -14.63
N GLY A 282 10.37 35.57 -15.74
CA GLY A 282 10.39 36.18 -17.07
C GLY A 282 9.10 36.94 -17.39
N MET A 283 7.94 36.37 -17.04
CA MET A 283 6.64 37.01 -17.22
C MET A 283 6.46 38.24 -16.32
N VAL A 284 6.88 38.18 -15.05
CA VAL A 284 6.83 39.33 -14.13
C VAL A 284 7.69 40.47 -14.65
N LEU A 285 8.91 40.20 -15.12
CA LEU A 285 9.78 41.21 -15.72
C LEU A 285 9.15 41.87 -16.96
N LEU A 286 8.40 41.12 -17.77
CA LEU A 286 7.67 41.68 -18.91
C LEU A 286 6.52 42.58 -18.47
N CYS A 287 5.75 42.16 -17.46
CA CYS A 287 4.68 42.97 -16.90
C CYS A 287 5.20 44.25 -16.25
N GLU A 288 6.28 44.17 -15.47
CA GLU A 288 6.93 45.33 -14.85
C GLU A 288 7.53 46.25 -15.91
N ALA A 289 8.19 45.70 -16.93
CA ALA A 289 8.68 46.49 -18.05
C ALA A 289 7.54 47.23 -18.75
N ALA A 290 6.37 46.62 -18.94
CA ALA A 290 5.24 47.26 -19.62
C ALA A 290 4.54 48.35 -18.78
N THR A 291 4.50 48.20 -17.46
CA THR A 291 3.72 49.07 -16.55
C THR A 291 4.55 50.11 -15.81
N SER A 292 5.88 49.98 -15.78
CA SER A 292 6.75 50.90 -15.04
C SER A 292 7.13 52.15 -15.85
N ASP A 293 7.16 53.29 -15.15
CA ASP A 293 7.65 54.58 -15.67
C ASP A 293 9.19 54.70 -15.61
N MET A 294 9.91 53.58 -15.81
CA MET A 294 11.37 53.58 -15.83
C MET A 294 11.94 54.15 -17.13
N ASP A 295 13.21 54.54 -17.08
CA ASP A 295 13.98 54.95 -18.26
C ASP A 295 13.83 53.95 -19.41
N ILE A 296 13.69 54.46 -20.63
CA ILE A 296 13.48 53.65 -21.85
C ILE A 296 14.56 52.56 -21.98
N GLY A 297 15.81 52.87 -21.62
CA GLY A 297 16.93 51.93 -21.64
C GLY A 297 16.72 50.74 -20.70
N LYS A 298 16.36 50.99 -19.43
CA LYS A 298 16.12 49.94 -18.43
C LYS A 298 14.92 49.08 -18.82
N ARG A 299 13.82 49.70 -19.29
CA ARG A 299 12.64 49.00 -19.79
C ARG A 299 12.95 48.04 -20.94
N LYS A 300 13.75 48.49 -21.91
CA LYS A 300 14.19 47.63 -23.01
C LYS A 300 15.00 46.42 -22.51
N ILE A 301 15.94 46.64 -21.59
CA ILE A 301 16.76 45.56 -21.01
C ILE A 301 15.87 44.54 -20.28
N MET A 302 14.93 44.98 -19.43
CA MET A 302 14.02 44.07 -18.73
C MET A 302 13.10 43.30 -19.68
N CYS A 303 12.60 43.95 -20.74
CA CYS A 303 11.78 43.28 -21.74
C CYS A 303 12.57 42.20 -22.50
N VAL A 304 13.80 42.52 -22.94
CA VAL A 304 14.68 41.53 -23.61
C VAL A 304 15.05 40.39 -22.66
N ALA A 305 15.40 40.69 -21.41
CA ALA A 305 15.70 39.70 -20.39
C ALA A 305 14.48 38.81 -20.07
N GLY A 306 13.30 39.41 -19.95
CA GLY A 306 12.05 38.70 -19.70
C GLY A 306 11.67 37.76 -20.84
N ILE A 307 11.74 38.23 -22.09
CA ILE A 307 11.53 37.38 -23.28
C ILE A 307 12.55 36.23 -23.28
N GLY A 308 13.84 36.53 -23.07
CA GLY A 308 14.91 35.52 -23.02
C GLY A 308 14.65 34.44 -21.97
N LEU A 309 14.26 34.82 -20.76
CA LEU A 309 13.93 33.88 -19.68
C LEU A 309 12.73 32.99 -20.03
N VAL A 310 11.63 33.58 -20.50
CA VAL A 310 10.43 32.82 -20.90
C VAL A 310 10.80 31.82 -21.99
N VAL A 311 11.48 32.28 -23.03
CA VAL A 311 11.87 31.47 -24.18
C VAL A 311 12.78 30.30 -23.80
N LEU A 312 13.81 30.54 -22.97
CA LEU A 312 14.77 29.52 -22.56
C LEU A 312 14.15 28.48 -21.63
N PHE A 313 13.51 28.91 -20.53
CA PHE A 313 12.95 27.98 -19.54
C PHE A 313 11.74 27.22 -20.06
N PHE A 314 10.90 27.85 -20.90
CA PHE A 314 9.79 27.17 -21.55
C PHE A 314 10.29 26.11 -22.53
N SER A 315 11.36 26.39 -23.28
CA SER A 315 12.00 25.39 -24.16
C SER A 315 12.51 24.19 -23.38
N TRP A 316 13.20 24.40 -22.26
CA TRP A 316 13.67 23.29 -21.41
C TRP A 316 12.53 22.48 -20.81
N MET A 317 11.46 23.14 -20.35
CA MET A 317 10.28 22.45 -19.85
C MET A 317 9.63 21.57 -20.93
N LEU A 318 9.46 22.10 -22.14
CA LEU A 318 8.93 21.34 -23.27
C LEU A 318 9.82 20.16 -23.68
N SER A 319 11.15 20.34 -23.67
CA SER A 319 12.11 19.27 -23.98
C SER A 319 11.99 18.10 -22.99
N ILE A 320 11.93 18.38 -21.66
CA ILE A 320 11.69 17.34 -20.65
C ILE A 320 10.32 16.67 -20.85
N PHE A 321 9.27 17.47 -21.11
CA PHE A 321 7.93 16.93 -21.30
C PHE A 321 7.86 15.99 -22.51
N ARG A 322 8.50 16.35 -23.62
CA ARG A 322 8.59 15.54 -24.84
C ARG A 322 9.43 14.28 -24.64
N SER A 323 10.50 14.37 -23.86
CA SER A 323 11.29 13.20 -23.47
C SER A 323 10.45 12.16 -22.73
N LYS A 324 9.52 12.60 -21.87
CA LYS A 324 8.57 11.72 -21.18
C LYS A 324 7.39 11.26 -22.02
N TYR A 325 6.87 12.14 -22.86
CA TYR A 325 5.72 11.89 -23.72
C TYR A 325 6.16 11.97 -25.18
N HIS A 326 6.67 10.85 -25.70
CA HIS A 326 7.19 10.75 -27.06
C HIS A 326 6.18 11.15 -28.15
N GLY A 327 4.88 11.15 -27.84
CA GLY A 327 3.82 11.58 -28.76
C GLY A 327 3.58 13.09 -28.84
N TYR A 328 4.36 13.94 -28.15
CA TYR A 328 4.14 15.39 -28.16
C TYR A 328 4.73 16.03 -29.43
N PRO A 329 3.90 16.68 -30.28
CA PRO A 329 4.33 17.11 -31.62
C PRO A 329 5.02 18.49 -31.64
N TYR A 330 4.87 19.31 -30.60
CA TYR A 330 5.37 20.69 -30.61
C TYR A 330 6.79 20.79 -30.05
N SER A 331 7.66 21.51 -30.75
CA SER A 331 9.00 21.88 -30.31
C SER A 331 9.16 23.40 -30.39
N PHE A 332 9.99 23.96 -29.51
CA PHE A 332 10.33 25.38 -29.54
C PHE A 332 11.80 25.58 -29.96
N LEU A 333 12.76 25.82 -29.05
CA LEU A 333 14.17 26.02 -29.40
C LEU A 333 15.10 24.83 -29.15
N MET A 334 14.88 24.08 -28.07
CA MET A 334 15.72 22.91 -27.74
C MET A 334 14.90 21.64 -27.99
N SER A 335 15.36 20.84 -28.95
CA SER A 335 14.71 19.59 -29.35
C SER A 335 14.86 18.48 -28.33
#